data_AF-A0A1Y3SPZ0-F1
#
_entry.id   AF-A0A1Y3SPZ0-F1
#
_cell.length_a   1.000
_cell.length_b   1.000
_cell.length_c   1.000
_cell.angle_alpha   90.00
_cell.angle_beta   90.00
_cell.angle_gamma   90.00
#
_symmetry.space_group_name_H-M   'P 1'
#
loop_
_entity.id
_entity.type
_entity.pdbx_description
1 polymer ?
#
loop_
_entity_poly.entity_id
_entity_poly.type
_entity_poly.pdbx_seq_one_letter_code
_entity_poly.pdbx_strand_id
1 'polypeptide(L)'
;MVGRGHTATARLLRRMIGAPVVELTPYEAVMGRHPHSRYRAVVVENFEPRDRRSLSPCAVARWELAQRAGVTVVALDDGEGRRLAGAMPRQVFAYSDGKPQADLTAKNVCMRHQRVEFEALTQRDLLRVRVPQGQGGLYESLAALAAAVALGMPLEQAARSLED
;
A
#
# COMPACT_ATOMS: atom_id res chain seq x y z
N MET A 1 -7.18 -4.63 -3.53
CA MET A 1 -6.60 -4.73 -2.17
C MET A 1 -6.59 -6.20 -1.78
N VAL A 2 -5.46 -6.74 -1.32
CA VAL A 2 -5.36 -8.11 -0.82
C VAL A 2 -5.05 -8.06 0.67
N GLY A 3 -5.87 -8.74 1.48
CA GLY A 3 -5.74 -8.75 2.93
C GLY A 3 -6.76 -9.67 3.59
N ARG A 4 -7.05 -9.46 4.87
CA ARG A 4 -8.04 -10.27 5.63
C ARG A 4 -9.50 -9.85 5.43
N GLY A 5 -9.77 -8.89 4.54
CA GLY A 5 -11.08 -8.25 4.36
C GLY A 5 -11.35 -7.15 5.40
N HIS A 6 -12.16 -6.17 5.01
CA HIS A 6 -12.46 -4.96 5.80
C HIS A 6 -11.21 -4.23 6.32
N THR A 7 -10.16 -4.24 5.50
CA THR A 7 -8.86 -3.66 5.85
C THR A 7 -8.95 -2.14 5.98
N ALA A 8 -8.21 -1.57 6.94
CA ALA A 8 -8.18 -0.11 7.09
C ALA A 8 -7.67 0.56 5.81
N THR A 9 -6.64 -0.02 5.17
CA THR A 9 -6.14 0.43 3.86
C THR A 9 -7.22 0.47 2.79
N ALA A 10 -8.08 -0.57 2.66
CA ALA A 10 -9.17 -0.54 1.68
C ALA A 10 -10.18 0.55 1.99
N ARG A 11 -10.54 0.74 3.26
CA ARG A 11 -11.49 1.78 3.68
C ARG A 11 -10.95 3.18 3.38
N LEU A 12 -9.68 3.43 3.73
CA LEU A 12 -9.00 4.69 3.44
C LEU A 12 -8.94 4.93 1.93
N LEU A 13 -8.55 3.92 1.15
CA LEU A 13 -8.52 4.03 -0.31
C LEU A 13 -9.88 4.38 -0.89
N ARG A 14 -10.96 3.67 -0.52
CA ARG A 14 -12.32 3.96 -1.01
C ARG A 14 -12.70 5.43 -0.78
N ARG A 15 -12.36 5.97 0.39
CA ARG A 15 -12.60 7.39 0.72
C ARG A 15 -11.77 8.32 -0.16
N MET A 16 -10.48 8.05 -0.32
CA MET A 16 -9.56 8.91 -1.06
C MET A 16 -9.84 8.93 -2.56
N ILE A 17 -9.92 7.75 -3.21
CA ILE A 17 -9.92 7.66 -4.68
C ILE A 17 -11.31 7.72 -5.30
N GLY A 18 -12.38 7.61 -4.49
CA GLY A 18 -13.77 7.63 -4.97
C GLY A 18 -14.11 6.53 -5.98
N ALA A 19 -13.28 5.48 -6.06
CA ALA A 19 -13.38 4.40 -7.04
C ALA A 19 -13.60 3.04 -6.34
N PRO A 20 -14.18 2.05 -7.04
CA PRO A 20 -14.39 0.72 -6.45
C PRO A 20 -13.08 0.08 -6.00
N VAL A 21 -13.02 -0.33 -4.73
CA VAL A 21 -11.93 -1.14 -4.18
C VAL A 21 -12.44 -2.55 -3.94
N VAL A 22 -11.95 -3.50 -4.74
CA VAL A 22 -12.15 -4.93 -4.53
C VAL A 22 -11.17 -5.41 -3.46
N GLU A 23 -11.71 -6.06 -2.43
CA GLU A 23 -10.93 -6.77 -1.41
C GLU A 23 -10.94 -8.25 -1.72
N LEU A 24 -9.74 -8.84 -1.76
CA LEU A 24 -9.54 -10.26 -1.98
C LEU A 24 -8.73 -10.80 -0.80
N THR A 25 -9.06 -12.00 -0.35
CA THR A 25 -8.10 -12.79 0.42
C THR A 25 -6.95 -13.23 -0.50
N PRO A 26 -5.78 -13.58 0.05
CA PRO A 26 -4.69 -14.11 -0.77
C PRO A 26 -5.10 -15.35 -1.58
N TYR A 27 -5.96 -16.20 -1.01
CA TYR A 27 -6.48 -17.37 -1.69
C TYR A 27 -7.35 -17.00 -2.91
N GLU A 28 -8.28 -16.06 -2.76
CA GLU A 28 -9.13 -15.61 -3.87
C GLU A 28 -8.34 -14.92 -4.98
N ALA A 29 -7.29 -14.19 -4.61
CA ALA A 29 -6.37 -13.57 -5.55
C ALA A 29 -5.63 -14.63 -6.38
N VAL A 30 -5.09 -15.67 -5.74
CA VAL A 30 -4.34 -16.75 -6.42
C VAL A 30 -5.27 -17.64 -7.25
N MET A 31 -6.42 -18.02 -6.72
CA MET A 31 -7.40 -18.85 -7.45
C MET A 31 -8.07 -18.10 -8.61
N GLY A 32 -7.77 -16.82 -8.78
CA GLY A 32 -8.28 -16.03 -9.90
C GLY A 32 -9.79 -15.87 -9.85
N ARG A 33 -10.37 -15.54 -8.68
CA ARG A 33 -11.81 -15.23 -8.53
C ARG A 33 -12.32 -14.25 -9.60
N HIS A 34 -11.41 -13.43 -10.15
CA HIS A 34 -11.62 -12.60 -11.33
C HIS A 34 -10.50 -12.81 -12.37
N PRO A 35 -10.56 -13.85 -13.20
CA PRO A 35 -9.42 -14.29 -13.99
C PRO A 35 -9.11 -13.33 -15.16
N HIS A 36 -10.10 -12.59 -15.65
CA HIS A 36 -9.97 -11.64 -16.77
C HIS A 36 -9.93 -10.17 -16.34
N SER A 37 -10.00 -9.89 -15.03
CA SER A 37 -9.96 -8.51 -14.55
C SER A 37 -8.55 -7.95 -14.59
N ARG A 38 -8.42 -6.73 -15.11
CA ARG A 38 -7.22 -5.91 -14.95
C ARG A 38 -7.47 -4.87 -13.86
N TYR A 39 -6.48 -4.65 -13.02
CA TYR A 39 -6.56 -3.69 -11.92
C TYR A 39 -5.74 -2.45 -12.24
N ARG A 40 -6.26 -1.25 -11.94
CA ARG A 40 -5.46 -0.02 -12.08
C ARG A 40 -4.29 -0.02 -11.09
N ALA A 41 -4.57 -0.39 -9.84
CA ALA A 41 -3.56 -0.60 -8.81
C ALA A 41 -3.87 -1.85 -8.00
N VAL A 42 -2.82 -2.52 -7.53
CA VAL A 42 -2.89 -3.61 -6.56
C VAL A 42 -2.09 -3.23 -5.33
N VAL A 43 -2.68 -3.43 -4.16
CA VAL A 43 -2.04 -3.29 -2.86
C VAL A 43 -2.23 -4.61 -2.14
N VAL A 44 -1.16 -5.14 -1.56
CA VAL A 44 -1.20 -6.35 -0.73
C VAL A 44 -0.67 -5.97 0.64
N GLU A 45 -1.43 -6.22 1.70
CA GLU A 45 -0.97 -5.92 3.06
C GLU A 45 0.38 -6.56 3.34
N ASN A 46 1.23 -5.84 4.08
CA ASN A 46 2.53 -6.32 4.49
C ASN A 46 2.38 -7.51 5.44
N PHE A 47 2.56 -8.72 4.90
CA PHE A 47 2.66 -9.94 5.66
C PHE A 47 4.01 -10.61 5.34
N GLU A 48 5.00 -10.40 6.21
CA GLU A 48 6.13 -11.31 6.26
C GLU A 48 5.69 -12.59 7.00
N PRO A 49 5.89 -13.79 6.43
CA PRO A 49 5.75 -15.01 7.19
C PRO A 49 6.82 -15.06 8.29
N ARG A 50 6.47 -15.60 9.46
CA ARG A 50 7.43 -15.84 10.55
C ARG A 50 8.57 -16.79 10.13
N ASP A 51 8.35 -17.59 9.08
CA ASP A 51 9.35 -18.47 8.47
C ASP A 51 9.71 -17.98 7.06
N ARG A 52 10.97 -17.58 6.86
CA ARG A 52 11.49 -17.06 5.58
C ARG A 52 11.73 -18.15 4.52
N ARG A 53 11.51 -19.43 4.86
CA ARG A 53 11.74 -20.57 3.95
C ARG A 53 10.55 -20.87 3.02
N SER A 54 9.34 -20.41 3.35
CA SER A 54 8.16 -20.58 2.51
C SER A 54 7.58 -19.24 2.08
N LEU A 55 7.13 -19.16 0.82
CA LEU A 55 6.41 -18.00 0.31
C LEU A 55 5.05 -17.92 1.03
N SER A 56 4.74 -16.76 1.62
CA SER A 56 3.42 -16.55 2.21
C SER A 56 2.35 -16.51 1.11
N PRO A 57 1.10 -16.89 1.40
CA PRO A 57 0.00 -16.72 0.45
C PRO A 57 -0.12 -15.29 -0.09
N CYS A 58 0.18 -14.28 0.75
CA CYS A 58 0.22 -12.87 0.34
C CYS A 58 1.34 -12.62 -0.68
N ALA A 59 2.52 -13.21 -0.51
CA ALA A 59 3.60 -13.11 -1.48
C ALA A 59 3.15 -13.68 -2.84
N VAL A 60 2.58 -14.89 -2.86
CA VAL A 60 2.08 -15.51 -4.09
C VAL A 60 1.01 -14.63 -4.76
N ALA A 61 0.01 -14.19 -3.99
CA ALA A 61 -1.05 -13.30 -4.48
C ALA A 61 -0.49 -11.99 -5.06
N ARG A 62 0.57 -11.45 -4.46
CA ARG A 62 1.23 -10.25 -4.95
C ARG A 62 1.87 -10.46 -6.31
N TRP A 63 2.64 -11.53 -6.49
CA TRP A 63 3.23 -11.88 -7.78
C TRP A 63 2.18 -12.12 -8.85
N GLU A 64 1.13 -12.89 -8.52
CA GLU A 64 0.03 -13.20 -9.45
C GLU A 64 -0.71 -11.95 -9.93
N LEU A 65 -1.09 -11.07 -9.00
CA LEU A 65 -1.85 -9.87 -9.33
C LEU A 65 -0.98 -8.77 -9.96
N ALA A 66 0.32 -8.72 -9.67
CA ALA A 66 1.22 -7.74 -10.27
C ALA A 66 1.22 -7.82 -11.81
N GLN A 67 1.14 -9.04 -12.35
CA GLN A 67 1.06 -9.27 -13.80
C GLN A 67 -0.21 -8.70 -14.45
N ARG A 68 -1.24 -8.39 -13.65
CA ARG A 68 -2.55 -7.90 -14.09
C ARG A 68 -2.84 -6.48 -13.59
N ALA A 69 -1.87 -5.83 -12.97
CA ALA A 69 -1.98 -4.50 -12.43
C ALA A 69 -1.33 -3.45 -13.35
N GLY A 70 -1.89 -2.24 -13.41
CA GLY A 70 -1.20 -1.08 -13.97
C GLY A 70 -0.02 -0.64 -13.09
N VAL A 71 -0.21 -0.71 -11.76
CA VAL A 71 0.83 -0.50 -10.75
C VAL A 71 0.60 -1.40 -9.54
N THR A 72 1.67 -1.94 -8.96
CA THR A 72 1.63 -2.70 -7.71
C THR A 72 2.31 -1.89 -6.61
N VAL A 73 1.59 -1.65 -5.54
CA VAL A 73 2.06 -0.84 -4.41
C VAL A 73 2.59 -1.77 -3.34
N VAL A 74 3.86 -1.60 -2.97
CA VAL A 74 4.56 -2.51 -2.05
C VAL A 74 5.37 -1.74 -1.03
N ALA A 75 5.49 -2.28 0.19
CA ALA A 75 6.45 -1.74 1.12
C ALA A 75 7.84 -2.32 0.85
N LEU A 76 8.86 -1.46 0.88
CA LEU A 76 10.25 -1.92 0.88
C LEU A 76 10.71 -2.43 2.25
N ASP A 77 9.89 -2.31 3.29
CA ASP A 77 10.18 -2.88 4.60
C ASP A 77 9.86 -4.39 4.63
N ASP A 78 8.98 -4.87 3.75
CA ASP A 78 8.73 -6.29 3.47
C ASP A 78 9.78 -6.86 2.50
N GLY A 79 10.41 -7.97 2.87
CA GLY A 79 11.35 -8.70 2.01
C GLY A 79 10.77 -9.11 0.66
N GLU A 80 9.51 -9.53 0.61
CA GLU A 80 8.85 -9.90 -0.64
C GLU A 80 8.46 -8.67 -1.47
N GLY A 81 8.08 -7.57 -0.82
CA GLY A 81 7.89 -6.27 -1.48
C GLY A 81 9.17 -5.79 -2.17
N ARG A 82 10.32 -5.90 -1.50
CA ARG A 82 11.64 -5.58 -2.10
C ARG A 82 11.97 -6.47 -3.30
N ARG A 83 11.72 -7.78 -3.21
CA ARG A 83 11.98 -8.72 -4.31
C ARG A 83 11.15 -8.37 -5.54
N LEU A 84 9.86 -8.07 -5.36
CA LEU A 84 9.00 -7.66 -6.47
C LEU A 84 9.46 -6.33 -7.08
N ALA A 85 9.79 -5.34 -6.25
CA ALA A 85 10.29 -4.05 -6.72
C ALA A 85 11.57 -4.20 -7.57
N GLY A 86 12.48 -5.09 -7.16
CA GLY A 86 13.69 -5.38 -7.95
C GLY A 86 13.42 -6.12 -9.25
N ALA A 87 12.46 -7.05 -9.28
CA ALA A 87 12.12 -7.82 -10.47
C ALA A 87 11.28 -7.04 -11.49
N MET A 88 10.45 -6.10 -11.03
CA MET A 88 9.46 -5.37 -11.86
C MET A 88 9.48 -3.86 -11.61
N PRO A 89 10.64 -3.18 -11.75
CA PRO A 89 10.80 -1.79 -11.28
C PRO A 89 9.88 -0.77 -11.99
N ARG A 90 9.42 -1.05 -13.21
CA ARG A 90 8.52 -0.16 -13.98
C ARG A 90 7.03 -0.33 -13.65
N GLN A 91 6.68 -1.34 -12.85
CA GLN A 91 5.29 -1.66 -12.50
C GLN A 91 5.03 -1.54 -10.99
N VAL A 92 6.03 -1.10 -10.22
CA VAL A 92 5.94 -1.00 -8.77
C VAL A 92 5.99 0.45 -8.33
N PHE A 93 5.15 0.80 -7.37
CA PHE A 93 5.27 2.02 -6.58
C PHE A 93 5.61 1.62 -5.14
N ALA A 94 6.80 1.96 -4.71
CA ALA A 94 7.37 1.56 -3.45
C ALA A 94 7.07 2.57 -2.34
N TYR A 95 6.72 2.07 -1.15
CA TYR A 95 6.64 2.90 0.06
C TYR A 95 7.49 2.33 1.20
N SER A 96 7.87 3.16 2.17
CA SER A 96 8.62 2.71 3.36
C SER A 96 8.54 3.70 4.52
N ASP A 97 8.75 3.26 5.76
CA ASP A 97 8.93 4.14 6.92
C ASP A 97 10.39 4.53 7.21
N GLY A 98 11.33 4.09 6.37
CA GLY A 98 12.74 4.30 6.62
C GLY A 98 13.64 4.32 5.39
N LYS A 99 13.26 3.64 4.31
CA LYS A 99 14.12 3.43 3.13
C LYS A 99 13.96 4.56 2.11
N PRO A 100 15.00 5.39 1.90
CA PRO A 100 14.93 6.52 0.97
C PRO A 100 14.86 6.10 -0.51
N GLN A 101 15.00 4.81 -0.82
CA GLN A 101 14.83 4.30 -2.18
C GLN A 101 13.35 4.14 -2.57
N ALA A 102 12.42 4.28 -1.62
CA ALA A 102 10.99 4.19 -1.90
C ALA A 102 10.48 5.46 -2.60
N ASP A 103 9.49 5.31 -3.48
CA ASP A 103 8.81 6.43 -4.15
C ASP A 103 8.07 7.33 -3.16
N LEU A 104 7.59 6.74 -2.05
CA LEU A 104 7.00 7.45 -0.92
C LEU A 104 7.59 6.96 0.40
N THR A 105 8.24 7.84 1.16
CA THR A 105 8.81 7.52 2.47
C THR A 105 8.10 8.27 3.58
N ALA A 106 7.76 7.61 4.68
CA ALA A 106 7.42 8.29 5.92
C ALA A 106 8.70 8.63 6.70
N LYS A 107 8.81 9.87 7.15
CA LYS A 107 9.87 10.37 8.03
C LYS A 107 9.27 11.01 9.28
N ASN A 108 10.09 11.17 10.32
CA ASN A 108 9.69 11.85 11.56
C ASN A 108 8.35 11.35 12.12
N VAL A 109 8.20 10.02 12.14
CA VAL A 109 6.98 9.35 12.61
C VAL A 109 6.82 9.58 14.10
N CYS A 110 5.65 10.09 14.50
CA CYS A 110 5.27 10.30 15.89
C CYS A 110 3.92 9.62 16.15
N MET A 111 3.95 8.63 17.04
CA MET A 111 2.75 7.99 17.55
C MET A 111 2.22 8.82 18.72
N ARG A 112 1.05 9.45 18.56
CA ARG A 112 0.38 10.19 19.64
C ARG A 112 -0.86 9.45 20.09
N HIS A 113 -1.31 9.73 21.32
CA HIS A 113 -2.49 9.08 21.90
C HIS A 113 -3.73 9.14 21.00
N GLN A 114 -3.93 10.21 20.23
CA GLN A 114 -5.12 10.43 19.39
C GLN A 114 -4.84 10.39 17.88
N ARG A 115 -3.60 10.22 17.44
CA ARG A 115 -3.25 10.25 16.00
C ARG A 115 -1.86 9.71 15.71
N VAL A 116 -1.64 9.30 14.47
CA VAL A 116 -0.32 9.08 13.89
C VAL A 116 0.06 10.34 13.12
N GLU A 117 1.28 10.85 13.32
CA GLU A 117 1.82 11.96 12.53
C GLU A 117 3.10 11.51 11.82
N PHE A 118 3.29 11.90 10.57
CA PHE A 118 4.54 11.67 9.84
C PHE A 118 4.73 12.71 8.74
N GLU A 119 5.95 12.82 8.24
CA GLU A 119 6.27 13.53 7.02
C GLU A 119 6.25 12.54 5.86
N ALA A 120 5.32 12.69 4.92
CA ALA A 120 5.30 11.97 3.66
C ALA A 120 6.24 12.68 2.68
N LEU A 121 7.28 11.97 2.26
CA LEU A 121 8.28 12.43 1.32
C LEU A 121 8.16 11.64 0.02
N THR A 122 7.95 12.32 -1.10
CA THR A 122 8.13 11.78 -2.45
C THR A 122 9.36 12.44 -3.10
N GLN A 123 9.64 12.13 -4.36
CA GLN A 123 10.68 12.84 -5.12
C GLN A 123 10.37 14.35 -5.30
N ARG A 124 9.10 14.76 -5.19
CA ARG A 124 8.66 16.13 -5.52
C ARG A 124 8.12 16.88 -4.31
N ASP A 125 7.56 16.17 -3.35
CA ASP A 125 6.76 16.76 -2.30
C ASP A 125 7.20 16.27 -0.93
N LEU A 126 7.10 17.16 0.07
CA LEU A 126 7.26 16.84 1.49
C LEU A 126 6.07 17.45 2.24
N LEU A 127 5.24 16.61 2.85
CA LEU A 127 4.04 17.05 3.54
C LEU A 127 3.91 16.39 4.91
N ARG A 128 3.54 17.16 5.94
CA ARG A 128 3.10 16.58 7.21
C ARG A 128 1.71 15.97 7.01
N VAL A 129 1.56 14.70 7.35
CA VAL A 129 0.31 13.96 7.37
C VAL A 129 -0.08 13.69 8.81
N ARG A 130 -1.36 13.89 9.13
CA ARG A 130 -1.94 13.50 10.42
C ARG A 130 -3.06 12.51 10.18
N VAL A 131 -3.04 11.37 10.84
CA VAL A 131 -4.08 10.36 10.71
C VAL A 131 -4.74 10.17 12.06
N PRO A 132 -6.03 10.52 12.21
CA PRO A 132 -6.76 10.30 13.46
C PRO A 132 -6.71 8.83 13.90
N GLN A 133 -6.62 8.59 15.21
CA GLN A 133 -6.68 7.24 15.76
C GLN A 133 -7.99 6.55 15.34
N GLY A 134 -7.93 5.25 15.03
CA GLY A 134 -9.08 4.47 14.56
C GLY A 134 -9.25 4.47 13.04
N GLN A 135 -8.58 5.38 12.31
CA GLN A 135 -8.60 5.37 10.84
C GLN A 135 -7.60 4.37 10.23
N GLY A 136 -6.53 4.02 10.94
CA GLY A 136 -5.50 3.08 10.49
C GLY A 136 -4.19 3.29 11.27
N GLY A 137 -3.27 2.33 11.23
CA GLY A 137 -1.91 2.51 11.71
C GLY A 137 -1.05 3.23 10.67
N LEU A 138 0.26 3.35 10.96
CA LEU A 138 1.22 3.94 10.04
C LEU A 138 1.20 3.23 8.68
N TYR A 139 1.33 1.89 8.68
CA TYR A 139 1.48 1.12 7.44
C TYR A 139 0.22 1.10 6.58
N GLU A 140 -0.97 1.04 7.19
CA GLU A 140 -2.23 1.10 6.45
C GLU A 140 -2.44 2.47 5.81
N SER A 141 -2.11 3.53 6.56
CA SER A 141 -2.17 4.91 6.06
C SER A 141 -1.17 5.14 4.94
N LEU A 142 0.06 4.62 5.11
CA LEU A 142 1.12 4.77 4.13
C LEU A 142 0.83 3.99 2.84
N ALA A 143 0.29 2.77 2.96
CA ALA A 143 -0.13 1.97 1.82
C ALA A 143 -1.28 2.64 1.05
N ALA A 144 -2.26 3.21 1.75
CA ALA A 144 -3.37 3.94 1.13
C ALA A 144 -2.88 5.21 0.43
N LEU A 145 -2.01 5.98 1.10
CA LEU A 145 -1.39 7.18 0.54
C LEU A 145 -0.57 6.87 -0.72
N ALA A 146 0.29 5.86 -0.64
CA ALA A 146 1.10 5.41 -1.77
C ALA A 146 0.25 4.96 -2.96
N ALA A 147 -0.82 4.21 -2.71
CA ALA A 147 -1.73 3.79 -3.77
C ALA A 147 -2.52 4.93 -4.40
N ALA A 148 -2.97 5.93 -3.62
CA ALA A 148 -3.61 7.11 -4.19
C ALA A 148 -2.63 7.90 -5.09
N VAL A 149 -1.40 8.12 -4.61
CA VAL A 149 -0.36 8.83 -5.37
C VAL A 149 0.05 8.05 -6.63
N ALA A 150 0.22 6.73 -6.54
CA ALA A 150 0.50 5.87 -7.69
C ALA A 150 -0.61 5.90 -8.75
N LEU A 151 -1.85 6.18 -8.35
CA LEU A 151 -3.01 6.36 -9.24
C LEU A 151 -3.13 7.77 -9.81
N GLY A 152 -2.18 8.66 -9.50
CA GLY A 152 -2.10 10.02 -10.01
C GLY A 152 -2.75 11.09 -9.12
N MET A 153 -3.18 10.76 -7.91
CA MET A 153 -3.68 11.76 -6.97
C MET A 153 -2.50 12.59 -6.40
N PRO A 154 -2.57 13.93 -6.39
CA PRO A 154 -1.56 14.77 -5.75
C PRO A 154 -1.39 14.41 -4.26
N LEU A 155 -0.15 14.41 -3.76
CA LEU A 155 0.15 14.03 -2.37
C LEU A 155 -0.66 14.86 -1.36
N GLU A 156 -0.77 16.17 -1.57
CA GLU A 156 -1.52 17.07 -0.70
C GLU A 156 -3.02 16.71 -0.66
N GLN A 157 -3.62 16.38 -1.80
CA GLN A 157 -5.01 15.93 -1.85
C GLN A 157 -5.19 14.60 -1.13
N ALA A 158 -4.30 13.65 -1.38
CA ALA A 158 -4.33 12.34 -0.76
C ALA A 158 -4.18 12.42 0.78
N ALA A 159 -3.27 13.26 1.26
CA ALA A 159 -3.05 13.47 2.68
C ALA A 159 -4.25 14.13 3.37
N ARG A 160 -4.88 15.14 2.75
CA ARG A 160 -6.09 15.77 3.29
C ARG A 160 -7.21 14.74 3.52
N SER A 161 -7.40 13.82 2.59
CA SER A 161 -8.40 12.75 2.72
C SER A 161 -8.13 11.74 3.86
N LEU A 162 -6.92 11.72 4.43
CA LEU A 162 -6.59 10.93 5.62
C LEU A 162 -6.84 11.69 6.93
N GLU A 163 -6.91 13.01 6.88
CA GLU A 163 -7.13 13.90 8.03
C GLU A 163 -8.62 14.05 8.38
N ASP A 164 -9.51 13.87 7.40
CA ASP A 164 -10.98 13.88 7.53
C ASP A 164 -11.53 12.59 8.20
#